data_AF-A0A7C1LG44-F1
#
_entry.id   AF-A0A7C1LG44-F1
#
_cell.length_a   1.000
_cell.length_b   1.000
_cell.length_c   1.000
_cell.angle_alpha   90.00
_cell.angle_beta   90.00
_cell.angle_gamma   90.00
#
_symmetry.space_group_name_H-M   'P 1'
#
loop_
_entity.id
_entity.type
_entity.pdbx_description
1 polymer ?
#
loop_
_entity_poly.entity_id
_entity_poly.type
_entity_poly.pdbx_seq_one_letter_code
_entity_poly.pdbx_strand_id
1 'polypeptide(L)'
;MKKAQFIQTAIEEIDHIIKVATDKEKGRLDFRHFNRSHNERCIYGQMTGDCASDRAKEIMPKIYKTISYGNGWAFGMQDFTRGERFTPLEKYLFMVNPDTQLQIIQYIKGEIGTLRLI
;
A
#
# COMPACT_ATOMS: atom_id res chain seq x y z
N MET A 1 16.73 -5.19 -7.09
CA MET A 1 16.10 -5.76 -5.88
C MET A 1 15.72 -7.21 -6.16
N LYS A 2 16.07 -8.16 -5.29
CA LYS A 2 15.66 -9.58 -5.44
C LYS A 2 14.18 -9.76 -5.07
N LYS A 3 13.48 -10.77 -5.61
CA LYS A 3 12.05 -11.05 -5.31
C LYS A 3 11.76 -11.08 -3.81
N ALA A 4 12.60 -11.77 -3.03
CA ALA A 4 12.44 -11.85 -1.58
C ALA A 4 12.53 -10.48 -0.88
N GLN A 5 13.45 -9.61 -1.31
CA GLN A 5 13.58 -8.26 -0.75
C GLN A 5 12.36 -7.40 -1.07
N PHE A 6 11.79 -7.53 -2.28
CA PHE A 6 10.57 -6.83 -2.66
C PHE A 6 9.37 -7.25 -1.80
N ILE A 7 9.17 -8.56 -1.64
CA ILE A 7 8.09 -9.09 -0.79
C ILE A 7 8.26 -8.61 0.64
N GLN A 8 9.50 -8.63 1.16
CA GLN A 8 9.79 -8.12 2.50
C GLN A 8 9.39 -6.64 2.65
N THR A 9 9.66 -5.79 1.65
CA THR A 9 9.24 -4.37 1.71
C THR A 9 7.72 -4.17 1.67
N ALA A 10 6.96 -5.09 1.06
CA ALA A 10 5.50 -5.06 1.10
C ALA A 10 4.97 -5.53 2.46
N ILE A 11 5.62 -6.51 3.09
CA ILE A 11 5.28 -6.94 4.47
C ILE A 11 5.52 -5.81 5.46
N GLU A 12 6.68 -5.14 5.37
CA GLU A 12 6.99 -3.98 6.22
C GLU A 12 5.96 -2.85 6.07
N GLU A 13 5.44 -2.66 4.85
CA GLU A 13 4.36 -1.70 4.59
C GLU A 13 3.05 -2.12 5.28
N ILE A 14 2.67 -3.39 5.16
CA ILE A 14 1.48 -3.96 5.81
C ILE A 14 1.57 -3.79 7.33
N ASP A 15 2.70 -4.17 7.93
CA ASP A 15 2.91 -4.08 9.38
C ASP A 15 2.85 -2.63 9.88
N HIS A 16 3.37 -1.69 9.08
CA HIS A 16 3.28 -0.27 9.40
C HIS A 16 1.84 0.23 9.34
N ILE A 17 1.07 -0.14 8.31
CA ILE A 17 -0.36 0.21 8.20
C ILE A 17 -1.12 -0.32 9.42
N ILE A 18 -0.92 -1.59 9.80
CA ILE A 18 -1.57 -2.21 10.96
C ILE A 18 -1.29 -1.42 12.25
N LYS A 19 -0.07 -0.93 12.42
CA LYS A 19 0.38 -0.19 13.60
C LYS A 19 -0.17 1.25 13.67
N VAL A 20 -0.32 1.93 12.55
CA VAL A 20 -0.57 3.38 12.49
C VAL A 20 -2.02 3.72 12.13
N ALA A 21 -2.68 2.89 11.33
CA ALA A 21 -4.06 3.11 10.91
C ALA A 21 -5.05 2.70 12.00
N THR A 22 -6.07 3.52 12.20
CA THR A 22 -7.19 3.22 13.10
C THR A 22 -8.07 2.10 12.55
N ASP A 23 -8.85 1.44 13.40
CA ASP A 23 -9.77 0.39 12.95
C ASP A 23 -10.81 0.90 11.94
N LYS A 24 -11.25 2.15 12.09
CA LYS A 24 -12.15 2.80 11.12
C LYS A 24 -11.50 2.97 9.75
N GLU A 25 -10.23 3.35 9.72
CA GLU A 25 -9.47 3.51 8.47
C GLU A 25 -9.25 2.15 7.79
N LYS A 26 -8.78 1.15 8.55
CA LYS A 26 -8.58 -0.22 8.06
C LYS A 26 -9.89 -0.84 7.54
N GLY A 27 -11.01 -0.58 8.23
CA GLY A 27 -12.34 -1.05 7.85
C GLY A 27 -12.81 -0.58 6.47
N ARG A 28 -12.29 0.54 5.95
CA ARG A 28 -12.64 1.08 4.63
C ARG A 28 -11.95 0.38 3.46
N LEU A 29 -10.93 -0.45 3.72
CA LEU A 29 -10.19 -1.13 2.65
C LEU A 29 -11.08 -2.13 1.88
N ASP A 30 -11.06 -2.01 0.56
CA ASP A 30 -11.71 -2.85 -0.43
C ASP A 30 -10.85 -2.94 -1.71
N PHE A 31 -10.10 -4.03 -1.88
CA PHE A 31 -9.25 -4.21 -3.06
C PHE A 31 -10.04 -4.58 -4.33
N ARG A 32 -11.34 -4.89 -4.25
CA ARG A 32 -12.16 -5.12 -5.46
C ARG A 32 -12.23 -3.88 -6.34
N HIS A 33 -12.11 -2.70 -5.74
CA HIS A 33 -12.14 -1.41 -6.42
C HIS A 33 -10.78 -0.69 -6.39
N PHE A 34 -9.71 -1.40 -6.03
CA PHE A 34 -8.39 -0.82 -5.94
C PHE A 34 -7.95 -0.21 -7.27
N ASN A 35 -7.64 1.08 -7.23
CA ASN A 35 -7.10 1.81 -8.35
C ASN A 35 -6.14 2.88 -7.83
N ARG A 36 -4.85 2.58 -7.91
CA ARG A 36 -3.77 3.47 -7.48
C ARG A 36 -3.80 4.86 -8.13
N SER A 37 -4.32 4.98 -9.35
CA SER A 37 -4.30 6.21 -10.13
C SER A 37 -5.44 7.15 -9.73
N HIS A 38 -6.30 6.71 -8.80
CA HIS A 38 -7.45 7.46 -8.34
C HIS A 38 -7.30 7.75 -6.85
N ASN A 39 -7.38 9.03 -6.47
CA ASN A 39 -7.08 9.52 -5.13
C ASN A 39 -7.88 8.83 -4.02
N GLU A 40 -9.12 8.42 -4.29
CA GLU A 40 -9.97 7.77 -3.29
C GLU A 40 -9.90 6.23 -3.35
N ARG A 41 -9.24 5.65 -4.36
CA ARG A 41 -9.24 4.20 -4.61
C ARG A 41 -7.87 3.54 -4.49
N CYS A 42 -6.79 4.30 -4.31
CA CYS A 42 -5.52 3.73 -3.84
C CYS A 42 -5.67 3.25 -2.38
N ILE A 43 -4.71 2.47 -1.86
CA ILE A 43 -4.80 1.90 -0.51
C ILE A 43 -5.02 2.99 0.55
N TYR A 44 -4.19 4.05 0.49
CA TYR A 44 -4.25 5.16 1.42
C TYR A 44 -5.49 6.04 1.22
N GLY A 45 -5.93 6.19 -0.02
CA GLY A 45 -7.15 6.89 -0.41
C GLY A 45 -8.40 6.24 0.16
N GLN A 46 -8.49 4.91 0.09
CA GLN A 46 -9.61 4.18 0.69
C GLN A 46 -9.64 4.36 2.21
N MET A 47 -8.48 4.35 2.87
CA MET A 47 -8.39 4.55 4.31
C MET A 47 -8.75 5.98 4.73
N THR A 48 -8.30 6.99 3.99
CA THR A 48 -8.27 8.40 4.45
C THR A 48 -9.18 9.35 3.69
N GLY A 49 -9.71 8.93 2.54
CA GLY A 49 -10.47 9.75 1.59
C GLY A 49 -9.61 10.28 0.43
N ASP A 50 -8.30 10.46 0.60
CA ASP A 50 -7.41 10.95 -0.47
C ASP A 50 -5.96 10.48 -0.25
N CYS A 51 -5.36 9.85 -1.27
CA CYS A 51 -3.95 9.41 -1.29
C CYS A 51 -2.93 10.52 -0.98
N ALA A 52 -3.26 11.77 -1.26
CA ALA A 52 -2.41 12.95 -1.05
C ALA A 52 -2.69 13.68 0.28
N SER A 53 -3.68 13.22 1.05
CA SER A 53 -3.99 13.81 2.36
C SER A 53 -2.81 13.69 3.33
N ASP A 54 -2.74 14.59 4.30
CA ASP A 54 -1.70 14.52 5.33
C ASP A 54 -1.81 13.23 6.15
N ARG A 55 -3.04 12.76 6.39
CA ARG A 55 -3.29 11.47 7.04
C ARG A 55 -2.77 10.30 6.21
N ALA A 56 -2.92 10.32 4.89
CA ALA A 56 -2.32 9.31 4.02
C ALA A 56 -0.79 9.31 4.11
N LYS A 57 -0.15 10.47 4.19
CA LYS A 57 1.31 10.60 4.37
C LYS A 57 1.80 10.10 5.74
N GLU A 58 0.96 10.16 6.77
CA GLU A 58 1.26 9.59 8.09
C GLU A 58 1.19 8.07 8.10
N ILE A 59 0.18 7.49 7.44
CA ILE A 59 0.00 6.03 7.35
C ILE A 59 1.01 5.41 6.38
N MET A 60 1.48 6.15 5.39
CA MET A 60 2.46 5.66 4.43
C MET A 60 3.86 5.65 5.05
N PRO A 61 4.54 4.49 5.09
CA PRO A 61 5.83 4.40 5.73
C PRO A 61 6.87 5.23 4.98
N LYS A 62 7.62 6.05 5.74
CA LYS A 62 8.71 6.90 5.22
C LYS A 62 9.97 6.11 4.84
N ILE A 63 9.91 4.78 4.84
CA ILE A 63 11.01 3.88 4.52
C ILE A 63 11.43 3.95 3.05
N TYR A 64 10.61 4.56 2.20
CA TYR A 64 10.92 4.79 0.79
C TYR A 64 11.64 6.13 0.62
N LYS A 65 12.84 6.13 0.03
CA LYS A 65 13.51 7.35 -0.39
C LYS A 65 12.55 8.16 -1.26
N THR A 66 12.18 9.34 -0.79
CA THR A 66 11.42 10.32 -1.57
C THR A 66 12.26 10.66 -2.80
N ILE A 67 11.81 10.27 -3.98
CA ILE A 67 12.43 10.74 -5.22
C ILE A 67 11.65 12.00 -5.62
N SER A 68 12.20 13.16 -5.27
CA SER A 68 11.67 14.46 -5.68
C SER A 68 12.00 14.71 -7.14
N TYR A 69 10.98 14.94 -7.97
CA TYR A 69 11.14 15.59 -9.27
C TYR A 69 10.33 16.88 -9.23
N GLY A 70 10.94 17.99 -9.68
CA GLY A 70 10.59 19.39 -9.41
C GLY A 70 9.18 19.92 -9.76
N ASN A 71 8.16 19.06 -9.90
CA ASN A 71 6.83 19.43 -10.34
C ASN A 71 5.70 18.84 -9.45
N GLY A 72 6.01 18.22 -8.29
CA GLY A 72 5.00 17.78 -7.32
C GLY A 72 5.45 16.62 -6.41
N TRP A 73 4.91 16.56 -5.19
CA TRP A 73 5.24 15.55 -4.18
C TRP A 73 4.63 14.19 -4.55
N ALA A 74 5.45 13.14 -4.52
CA ALA A 74 4.98 11.76 -4.62
C ALA A 74 5.81 10.86 -3.72
N PHE A 75 5.13 9.99 -2.99
CA PHE A 75 5.71 8.94 -2.18
C PHE A 75 5.47 7.60 -2.89
N GLY A 76 6.52 6.78 -3.02
CA GLY A 76 6.46 5.47 -3.69
C GLY A 76 7.82 5.03 -4.21
N MET A 77 8.03 3.73 -4.41
CA MET A 77 9.19 3.22 -5.15
C MET A 77 8.98 3.48 -6.64
N GLN A 78 9.97 4.07 -7.31
CA GLN A 78 9.96 4.17 -8.77
C GLN A 78 10.06 2.76 -9.36
N ASP A 79 9.02 2.33 -10.08
CA ASP A 79 9.20 1.27 -11.07
C ASP A 79 9.98 1.87 -12.25
N PHE A 80 11.30 1.70 -12.22
CA PHE A 80 12.24 2.25 -13.22
C PHE A 80 11.95 1.81 -14.66
N THR A 81 10.97 0.93 -14.88
CA THR A 81 10.61 0.42 -16.20
C THR A 81 9.45 1.17 -16.87
N ARG A 82 8.59 1.90 -16.14
CA ARG A 82 7.32 2.43 -16.69
C ARG A 82 6.90 3.85 -16.29
N GLY A 83 7.63 4.55 -15.40
CA GLY A 83 7.22 5.89 -14.95
C GLY A 83 5.99 5.89 -14.03
N GLU A 84 5.61 4.71 -13.56
CA GLU A 84 4.42 4.46 -12.76
C GLU A 84 4.77 4.46 -11.26
N ARG A 85 3.96 5.16 -10.43
CA ARG A 85 4.19 5.34 -8.99
C ARG A 85 3.40 4.29 -8.19
N PHE A 86 4.08 3.41 -7.48
CA PHE A 86 3.45 2.42 -6.60
C PHE A 86 4.16 2.39 -5.25
N THR A 87 3.43 2.11 -4.18
CA THR A 87 4.07 1.51 -3.01
C THR A 87 4.35 0.02 -3.24
N PRO A 88 5.30 -0.59 -2.51
CA PRO A 88 5.55 -2.03 -2.62
C PRO A 88 4.30 -2.89 -2.46
N LEU A 89 3.43 -2.58 -1.50
CA LEU A 89 2.17 -3.27 -1.30
C LEU A 89 1.26 -3.13 -2.51
N GLU A 90 1.06 -1.91 -3.01
CA GLU A 90 0.25 -1.67 -4.21
C GLU A 90 0.76 -2.47 -5.41
N LYS A 91 2.08 -2.48 -5.64
CA LYS A 91 2.69 -3.29 -6.70
C LYS A 91 2.50 -4.78 -6.44
N TYR A 92 2.63 -5.23 -5.20
CA TYR A 92 2.44 -6.64 -4.84
C TYR A 92 1.01 -7.10 -5.10
N LEU A 93 0.00 -6.26 -4.83
CA LEU A 93 -1.40 -6.57 -5.13
C LEU A 93 -1.64 -6.85 -6.62
N PHE A 94 -0.96 -6.16 -7.54
CA PHE A 94 -1.04 -6.45 -8.98
C PHE A 94 -0.40 -7.77 -9.39
N MET A 95 0.49 -8.33 -8.56
CA MET A 95 1.25 -9.55 -8.88
C MET A 95 0.59 -10.82 -8.35
N VAL A 96 -0.36 -10.71 -7.42
CA VAL A 96 -0.96 -11.85 -6.74
C VAL A 96 -2.42 -12.05 -7.16
N ASN A 97 -2.92 -13.27 -6.94
CA ASN A 97 -4.31 -13.60 -7.24
C ASN A 97 -5.30 -12.93 -6.25
N PRO A 98 -6.59 -12.85 -6.59
CA PRO A 98 -7.61 -12.23 -5.73
C PRO A 98 -7.72 -12.84 -4.33
N ASP A 99 -7.50 -14.15 -4.17
CA ASP A 99 -7.55 -14.81 -2.85
C ASP A 99 -6.44 -14.29 -1.93
N THR A 100 -5.23 -14.09 -2.48
CA THR A 100 -4.10 -13.50 -1.75
C THR A 100 -4.37 -12.04 -1.42
N GLN A 101 -4.97 -11.28 -2.34
CA GLN A 101 -5.40 -9.90 -2.07
C GLN A 101 -6.40 -9.86 -0.90
N LEU A 102 -7.38 -10.78 -0.87
CA LEU A 102 -8.35 -10.88 0.21
C LEU A 102 -7.66 -11.19 1.55
N GLN A 103 -6.76 -12.17 1.59
CA GLN A 103 -6.02 -12.49 2.81
C GLN A 103 -5.23 -11.29 3.35
N ILE A 104 -4.62 -10.49 2.46
CA ILE A 104 -3.91 -9.26 2.86
C ILE A 104 -4.88 -8.26 3.51
N ILE A 105 -6.06 -8.00 2.92
CA ILE A 105 -7.05 -7.09 3.52
C ILE A 105 -7.49 -7.61 4.88
N GLN A 106 -7.85 -8.90 4.97
CA GLN A 106 -8.31 -9.53 6.20
C GLN A 106 -7.26 -9.42 7.29
N TYR A 107 -5.98 -9.63 6.94
CA TYR A 107 -4.88 -9.47 7.87
C TYR A 107 -4.72 -8.02 8.33
N ILE A 108 -4.75 -7.05 7.40
CA ILE A 108 -4.69 -5.62 7.76
C ILE A 108 -5.85 -5.25 8.70
N LYS A 109 -7.06 -5.75 8.44
CA LYS A 109 -8.25 -5.52 9.27
C LYS A 109 -8.22 -6.26 10.61
N GLY A 110 -7.26 -7.16 10.83
CA GLY A 110 -7.19 -8.00 12.04
C GLY A 110 -8.21 -9.14 12.05
N GLU A 111 -8.82 -9.47 10.91
CA GLU A 111 -9.78 -10.57 10.76
C GLU A 111 -9.10 -11.95 10.76
N ILE A 112 -7.81 -12.00 10.38
CA ILE A 112 -6.97 -13.20 10.49
C ILE A 112 -5.67 -12.87 11.21
N GLY A 113 -5.15 -13.82 11.99
CA GLY A 113 -3.93 -13.64 12.80
C GLY A 113 -2.63 -14.02 12.10
N THR A 114 -2.66 -14.48 10.84
CA THR A 114 -1.45 -14.89 10.12
C THR A 114 -1.59 -14.61 8.63
N LEU A 115 -0.59 -13.93 8.06
CA LEU A 115 -0.46 -13.72 6.63
C LEU A 115 0.58 -14.69 6.05
N ARG A 116 0.22 -15.39 4.97
CA ARG A 116 1.14 -16.27 4.23
C ARG A 116 1.32 -15.73 2.82
N LEU A 117 2.49 -15.17 2.54
CA LEU A 117 2.87 -14.69 1.21
C LEU A 117 3.75 -15.74 0.49
N ILE A 118 3.58 -15.86 -0.83
CA ILE A 118 4.23 -16.84 -1.74
C ILE A 118 5.18 -16.16 -2.74
#